data_AF-A0A8H3P8H7-F1
#
_entry.id   AF-A0A8H3P8H7-F1
#
_cell.length_a   1.000
_cell.length_b   1.000
_cell.length_c   1.000
_cell.angle_alpha   90.00
_cell.angle_beta   90.00
_cell.angle_gamma   90.00
#
_symmetry.space_group_name_H-M   'P 1'
#
loop_
_entity.id
_entity.type
_entity.pdbx_description
1 polymer ?
#
loop_
_entity_poly.entity_id
_entity_poly.type
_entity_poly.pdbx_seq_one_letter_code
_entity_poly.pdbx_strand_id
1 'polypeptide(L)'
;MSNTNAGLFLTAVLAWFTRDFERVINRLDTVNNARAIEWRTDTVTDFRGHPVPAAAERLIRWDTRHPDQVFQHGFVPQYAPPEGDALPDQYLNLETYVGQNSPSIFVSTARYYNQEGRNQRWTPRNIANRFEYEIFAYGGIDINLSLGHDHQYSNQREIAFPGGIRPEFIRTAREYDGDGRIIRIWANGGFDPSANGAGHSPDLRQFPDPVCGSRIPVVYWTGPNSNRHDELRRDTMSAVEPMREDGGLQTDDLFNEQCPAILQPSEDIDSVRLDVQLSDDLSSGTDDDILAKIGTGEKLITLFKAPSRGESKNIEVNLQEIYGKSRIRITDLKSLTIFQAPVPHPIASDDFKIKGFTLYIHTVRSGRSLVNSQYSSLEKWLGTKKSELTPVWSGKLDIREWVDNRDV
;
A
#
# COMPACT_ATOMS: atom_id res chain seq x y z
N MET A 1 -8.66 -0.12 -33.91
CA MET A 1 -7.25 -0.55 -34.05
C MET A 1 -6.85 -1.01 -32.66
N SER A 2 -6.68 -2.31 -32.44
CA SER A 2 -6.30 -2.82 -31.12
C SER A 2 -4.87 -2.35 -30.80
N ASN A 3 -4.67 -1.86 -29.58
CA ASN A 3 -3.37 -1.48 -29.03
C ASN A 3 -2.57 -2.75 -28.71
N THR A 4 -2.21 -3.55 -29.71
CA THR A 4 -1.37 -4.74 -29.53
C THR A 4 0.10 -4.32 -29.47
N ASN A 5 0.63 -4.20 -28.26
CA ASN A 5 2.02 -3.89 -28.01
C ASN A 5 2.56 -4.67 -26.80
N ALA A 6 3.88 -4.67 -26.61
CA ALA A 6 4.54 -5.32 -25.48
C ALA A 6 4.02 -4.84 -24.11
N GLY A 7 3.45 -3.64 -24.04
CA GLY A 7 2.84 -3.03 -22.85
C GLY A 7 1.77 -3.92 -22.22
N LEU A 8 1.01 -4.67 -23.03
CA LEU A 8 -0.03 -5.60 -22.57
C LEU A 8 0.49 -6.71 -21.66
N PHE A 9 1.80 -7.01 -21.72
CA PHE A 9 2.46 -8.04 -20.92
C PHE A 9 3.47 -7.46 -19.93
N LEU A 10 3.52 -6.14 -19.74
CA LEU A 10 4.37 -5.52 -18.71
C LEU A 10 3.96 -5.94 -17.31
N THR A 11 2.82 -6.59 -17.12
CA THR A 11 2.40 -7.14 -15.82
C THR A 11 2.89 -8.57 -15.59
N ALA A 12 3.31 -9.28 -16.63
CA ALA A 12 3.60 -10.70 -16.57
C ALA A 12 4.81 -11.02 -15.67
N VAL A 13 4.67 -12.07 -14.84
CA VAL A 13 5.80 -12.69 -14.12
C VAL A 13 6.67 -13.48 -15.09
N LEU A 14 6.07 -14.06 -16.13
CA LEU A 14 6.79 -14.70 -17.22
C LEU A 14 7.42 -13.61 -18.11
N ALA A 15 8.61 -13.14 -17.72
CA ALA A 15 9.27 -12.00 -18.38
C ALA A 15 9.45 -12.15 -19.90
N TRP A 16 9.47 -13.38 -20.41
CA TRP A 16 9.55 -13.63 -21.85
C TRP A 16 8.27 -13.29 -22.61
N PHE A 17 7.10 -13.23 -21.95
CA PHE A 17 5.85 -12.79 -22.57
C PHE A 17 5.94 -11.35 -23.07
N THR A 18 6.71 -10.49 -22.39
CA THR A 18 6.97 -9.12 -22.85
C THR A 18 7.97 -9.10 -24.02
N ARG A 19 8.98 -9.98 -24.01
CA ARG A 19 10.03 -10.04 -25.05
C ARG A 19 9.55 -10.64 -26.36
N ASP A 20 8.72 -11.68 -26.27
CA ASP A 20 8.18 -12.44 -27.40
C ASP A 20 6.65 -12.26 -27.50
N PHE A 21 6.19 -11.03 -27.25
CA PHE A 21 4.76 -10.70 -27.15
C PHE A 21 3.99 -11.01 -28.44
N GLU A 22 4.61 -10.82 -29.61
CA GLU A 22 3.98 -11.12 -30.90
C GLU A 22 3.62 -12.60 -31.02
N ARG A 23 4.52 -13.50 -30.61
CA ARG A 23 4.24 -14.94 -30.58
C ARG A 23 3.08 -15.25 -29.64
N VAL A 24 3.06 -14.65 -28.45
CA VAL A 24 1.98 -14.90 -27.47
C VAL A 24 0.64 -14.41 -28.02
N ILE A 25 0.57 -13.19 -28.55
CA ILE A 25 -0.65 -12.63 -29.15
C ILE A 25 -1.12 -13.48 -30.32
N ASN A 26 -0.24 -13.81 -31.27
CA ASN A 26 -0.60 -14.62 -32.44
C ASN A 26 -1.18 -15.99 -32.02
N ARG A 27 -0.62 -16.60 -30.96
CA ARG A 27 -1.12 -17.87 -30.44
C ARG A 27 -2.46 -17.71 -29.71
N LEU A 28 -2.63 -16.67 -28.91
CA LEU A 28 -3.89 -16.34 -28.27
C LEU A 28 -5.00 -16.12 -29.31
N ASP A 29 -4.74 -15.32 -30.35
CA ASP A 29 -5.70 -15.03 -31.42
C ASP A 29 -6.02 -16.27 -32.26
N THR A 30 -5.03 -17.11 -32.54
CA THR A 30 -5.24 -18.36 -33.29
C THR A 30 -6.13 -19.34 -32.51
N VAL A 31 -5.89 -19.51 -31.22
CA VAL A 31 -6.63 -20.47 -30.37
C VAL A 31 -8.04 -19.98 -30.06
N ASN A 32 -8.24 -18.66 -29.96
CA ASN A 32 -9.52 -18.05 -29.62
C ASN A 32 -10.22 -17.43 -30.84
N ASN A 33 -9.95 -17.92 -32.05
CA ASN A 33 -10.38 -17.30 -33.31
C ASN A 33 -11.91 -17.19 -33.54
N ALA A 34 -12.72 -17.89 -32.76
CA ALA A 34 -14.19 -17.81 -32.84
C ALA A 34 -14.73 -16.44 -32.38
N ARG A 35 -14.03 -15.76 -31.47
CA ARG A 35 -14.35 -14.41 -31.00
C ARG A 35 -13.07 -13.64 -30.73
N ALA A 36 -13.01 -12.38 -31.18
CA ALA A 36 -11.82 -11.56 -30.96
C ALA A 36 -11.52 -11.43 -29.45
N ILE A 37 -10.23 -11.52 -29.10
CA ILE A 37 -9.78 -11.20 -27.76
C ILE A 37 -9.83 -9.69 -27.58
N GLU A 38 -10.64 -9.25 -26.63
CA GLU A 38 -10.80 -7.86 -26.29
C GLU A 38 -9.93 -7.52 -25.08
N TRP A 39 -8.86 -6.77 -25.33
CA TRP A 39 -8.00 -6.23 -24.29
C TRP A 39 -8.69 -5.05 -23.61
N ARG A 40 -8.47 -4.89 -22.30
CA ARG A 40 -8.96 -3.73 -21.58
C ARG A 40 -8.38 -2.45 -22.17
N THR A 41 -9.23 -1.44 -22.35
CA THR A 41 -8.87 -0.15 -22.92
C THR A 41 -7.92 0.64 -22.02
N ASP A 42 -7.08 1.50 -22.60
CA ASP A 42 -6.10 2.31 -21.87
C ASP A 42 -6.72 3.23 -20.80
N THR A 43 -7.98 3.63 -21.00
CA THR A 43 -8.78 4.41 -20.06
C THR A 43 -10.07 3.66 -19.76
N VAL A 44 -10.46 3.62 -18.50
CA VAL A 44 -11.69 3.00 -18.02
C VAL A 44 -12.43 3.95 -17.08
N THR A 45 -13.72 3.72 -16.89
CA THR A 45 -14.47 4.38 -15.81
C THR A 45 -14.36 3.49 -14.57
N ASP A 46 -13.71 3.97 -13.52
CA ASP A 46 -13.57 3.20 -12.30
C ASP A 46 -14.85 3.21 -11.45
N PHE A 47 -14.81 2.52 -10.33
CA PHE A 47 -15.92 2.48 -9.38
C PHE A 47 -16.27 3.85 -8.77
N ARG A 48 -15.43 4.88 -8.86
CA ARG A 48 -15.79 6.23 -8.42
C ARG A 48 -16.60 6.98 -9.48
N GLY A 49 -16.81 6.37 -10.65
CA GLY A 49 -17.44 7.01 -11.81
C GLY A 49 -16.50 7.95 -12.55
N HIS A 50 -15.18 7.89 -12.28
CA HIS A 50 -14.20 8.77 -12.90
C HIS A 50 -13.46 8.05 -14.03
N PRO A 51 -13.17 8.75 -15.14
CA PRO A 51 -12.25 8.23 -16.14
C PRO A 51 -10.83 8.20 -15.55
N VAL A 52 -10.22 7.02 -15.53
CA VAL A 52 -8.86 6.79 -15.04
C VAL A 52 -8.07 5.92 -16.03
N PRO A 53 -6.73 6.00 -16.06
CA PRO A 53 -5.93 5.01 -16.76
C PRO A 53 -6.29 3.60 -16.28
N ALA A 54 -6.25 2.60 -17.16
CA ALA A 54 -6.55 1.20 -16.81
C ALA A 54 -5.66 0.69 -15.66
N ALA A 55 -4.41 1.18 -15.61
CA ALA A 55 -3.46 0.91 -14.55
C ALA A 55 -3.85 1.48 -13.17
N ALA A 56 -4.76 2.46 -13.12
CA ALA A 56 -5.32 3.02 -11.88
C ALA A 56 -6.70 2.43 -11.53
N GLU A 57 -7.25 1.55 -12.38
CA GLU A 57 -8.46 0.79 -12.04
C GLU A 57 -8.16 -0.18 -10.92
N ARG A 58 -8.97 -0.15 -9.85
CA ARG A 58 -8.88 -1.13 -8.78
C ARG A 58 -9.40 -2.48 -9.28
N LEU A 59 -8.50 -3.45 -9.35
CA LEU A 59 -8.83 -4.85 -9.53
C LEU A 59 -8.67 -5.58 -8.20
N ILE A 60 -9.40 -6.67 -8.03
CA ILE A 60 -9.27 -7.54 -6.87
C ILE A 60 -9.02 -8.98 -7.27
N ARG A 61 -8.32 -9.73 -6.42
CA ARG A 61 -8.16 -11.17 -6.57
C ARG A 61 -8.29 -11.86 -5.22
N TRP A 62 -9.17 -12.86 -5.16
CA TRP A 62 -9.26 -13.76 -4.02
C TRP A 62 -8.25 -14.90 -4.18
N ASP A 63 -7.48 -15.16 -3.13
CA ASP A 63 -6.47 -16.21 -3.11
C ASP A 63 -6.33 -16.80 -1.71
N THR A 64 -5.77 -18.01 -1.62
CA THR A 64 -5.47 -18.68 -0.34
C THR A 64 -4.02 -18.51 0.08
N ARG A 65 -3.13 -18.16 -0.85
CA ARG A 65 -1.70 -17.95 -0.57
C ARG A 65 -1.51 -16.73 0.32
N HIS A 66 -0.53 -16.83 1.22
CA HIS A 66 -0.18 -15.76 2.16
C HIS A 66 0.54 -14.59 1.44
N PRO A 67 0.42 -13.34 1.94
CA PRO A 67 1.16 -12.18 1.44
C PRO A 67 2.68 -12.38 1.32
N ASP A 68 3.32 -13.17 2.19
CA ASP A 68 4.75 -13.49 2.04
C ASP A 68 5.08 -14.19 0.72
N GLN A 69 4.18 -15.04 0.21
CA GLN A 69 4.37 -15.68 -1.08
C GLN A 69 3.99 -14.72 -2.22
N VAL A 70 2.84 -14.07 -2.11
CA VAL A 70 2.26 -13.27 -3.20
C VAL A 70 3.01 -11.94 -3.40
N PHE A 71 3.40 -11.24 -2.33
CA PHE A 71 4.18 -10.01 -2.45
C PHE A 71 5.65 -10.29 -2.80
N GLN A 72 6.14 -11.51 -2.60
CA GLN A 72 7.49 -11.90 -3.03
C GLN A 72 7.55 -12.33 -4.50
N HIS A 73 6.56 -13.09 -4.97
CA HIS A 73 6.61 -13.73 -6.29
C HIS A 73 5.57 -13.24 -7.28
N GLY A 74 4.60 -12.45 -6.82
CA GLY A 74 3.41 -12.12 -7.59
C GLY A 74 2.48 -13.31 -7.77
N PHE A 75 1.54 -13.16 -8.69
CA PHE A 75 0.66 -14.23 -9.13
C PHE A 75 1.25 -14.93 -10.35
N VAL A 76 1.93 -16.05 -10.11
CA VAL A 76 2.37 -16.97 -11.17
C VAL A 76 1.15 -17.78 -11.64
N PRO A 77 0.90 -17.90 -12.96
CA PRO A 77 -0.19 -18.72 -13.49
C PRO A 77 0.04 -20.21 -13.22
N GLN A 78 -1.02 -21.02 -13.30
CA GLN A 78 -0.92 -22.47 -13.08
C GLN A 78 -0.04 -23.18 -14.13
N TYR A 79 -0.04 -22.68 -15.37
CA TYR A 79 0.90 -23.09 -16.42
C TYR A 79 1.89 -21.97 -16.72
N ALA A 80 3.16 -22.20 -16.39
CA ALA A 80 4.25 -21.24 -16.49
C ALA A 80 5.41 -21.80 -17.33
N PRO A 81 5.26 -21.89 -18.67
CA PRO A 81 6.27 -22.48 -19.54
C PRO A 81 7.55 -21.61 -19.60
N PRO A 82 8.74 -22.24 -19.65
CA PRO A 82 9.99 -21.58 -20.00
C PRO A 82 9.94 -20.86 -21.37
N GLU A 83 10.83 -19.89 -21.57
CA GLU A 83 10.99 -19.22 -22.86
C GLU A 83 11.46 -20.23 -23.93
N GLY A 84 10.83 -20.21 -25.10
CA GLY A 84 11.11 -21.13 -26.20
C GLY A 84 10.27 -22.42 -26.19
N ASP A 85 9.71 -22.82 -25.05
CA ASP A 85 8.82 -23.99 -24.99
C ASP A 85 7.53 -23.76 -25.77
N ALA A 86 6.87 -24.84 -26.20
CA ALA A 86 5.60 -24.75 -26.89
C ALA A 86 4.52 -24.10 -26.02
N LEU A 87 3.54 -23.48 -26.68
CA LEU A 87 2.32 -22.95 -26.07
C LEU A 87 1.12 -23.79 -26.55
N PRO A 88 0.82 -24.93 -25.89
CA PRO A 88 -0.28 -25.82 -26.30
C PRO A 88 -1.64 -25.12 -26.14
N ASP A 89 -2.53 -25.30 -27.13
CA ASP A 89 -3.85 -24.64 -27.21
C ASP A 89 -4.66 -24.73 -25.91
N GLN A 90 -4.61 -25.88 -25.24
CA GLN A 90 -5.37 -26.12 -24.00
C GLN A 90 -5.07 -25.12 -22.88
N TYR A 91 -3.86 -24.55 -22.85
CA TYR A 91 -3.45 -23.58 -21.82
C TYR A 91 -3.74 -22.12 -22.23
N LEU A 92 -4.19 -21.89 -23.46
CA LEU A 92 -4.41 -20.56 -24.07
C LEU A 92 -5.89 -20.29 -24.38
N ASN A 93 -6.73 -21.32 -24.35
CA ASN A 93 -8.15 -21.21 -24.68
C ASN A 93 -8.93 -20.55 -23.53
N LEU A 94 -9.47 -19.36 -23.78
CA LEU A 94 -10.20 -18.55 -22.80
C LEU A 94 -11.53 -19.18 -22.38
N GLU A 95 -12.26 -19.80 -23.32
CA GLU A 95 -13.55 -20.41 -23.02
C GLU A 95 -13.39 -21.62 -22.09
N THR A 96 -12.42 -22.49 -22.36
CA THR A 96 -12.06 -23.61 -21.47
C THR A 96 -11.55 -23.11 -20.13
N TYR A 97 -10.70 -22.07 -20.13
CA TYR A 97 -10.20 -21.47 -18.90
C TYR A 97 -11.33 -20.93 -18.00
N VAL A 98 -12.22 -20.10 -18.56
CA VAL A 98 -13.34 -19.48 -17.83
C VAL A 98 -14.39 -20.52 -17.46
N GLY A 99 -14.72 -21.45 -18.36
CA GLY A 99 -15.80 -22.41 -18.17
C GLY A 99 -15.43 -23.59 -17.27
N GLN A 100 -14.18 -24.06 -17.31
CA GLN A 100 -13.77 -25.32 -16.68
C GLN A 100 -12.71 -25.13 -15.58
N ASN A 101 -12.22 -23.92 -15.35
CA ASN A 101 -11.11 -23.67 -14.42
C ASN A 101 -9.89 -24.57 -14.71
N SER A 102 -9.59 -24.77 -16.00
CA SER A 102 -8.43 -25.58 -16.38
C SER A 102 -7.13 -24.81 -16.11
N PRO A 103 -6.03 -25.50 -15.75
CA PRO A 103 -4.71 -24.88 -15.69
C PRO A 103 -4.43 -24.11 -16.98
N SER A 104 -3.90 -22.90 -16.86
CA SER A 104 -3.70 -22.00 -17.99
C SER A 104 -2.57 -21.00 -17.71
N ILE A 105 -2.23 -20.19 -18.72
CA ILE A 105 -1.30 -19.06 -18.59
C ILE A 105 -1.92 -17.83 -17.92
N PHE A 106 -3.21 -17.87 -17.59
CA PHE A 106 -3.97 -16.70 -17.15
C PHE A 106 -4.08 -16.63 -15.62
N VAL A 107 -4.04 -15.41 -15.09
CA VAL A 107 -4.42 -15.09 -13.71
C VAL A 107 -5.68 -14.23 -13.72
N SER A 108 -6.73 -14.72 -13.08
CA SER A 108 -8.00 -13.99 -12.95
C SER A 108 -7.94 -12.90 -11.91
N THR A 109 -8.59 -11.78 -12.23
CA THR A 109 -8.98 -10.72 -11.30
C THR A 109 -10.43 -10.34 -11.55
N ALA A 110 -11.10 -9.74 -10.58
CA ALA A 110 -12.44 -9.18 -10.72
C ALA A 110 -12.39 -7.66 -10.61
N ARG A 111 -13.29 -6.98 -11.34
CA ARG A 111 -13.44 -5.53 -11.23
C ARG A 111 -14.11 -5.12 -9.94
N TYR A 112 -13.67 -3.96 -9.46
CA TYR A 112 -14.37 -3.18 -8.45
C TYR A 112 -15.30 -2.18 -9.15
N TYR A 113 -16.56 -2.03 -8.74
CA TYR A 113 -17.50 -1.13 -9.41
C TYR A 113 -18.48 -0.49 -8.43
N ASN A 114 -19.18 0.55 -8.89
CA ASN A 114 -20.25 1.17 -8.12
C ASN A 114 -21.59 0.89 -8.77
N GLN A 115 -22.55 0.55 -7.93
CA GLN A 115 -23.93 0.37 -8.32
C GLN A 115 -24.79 1.08 -7.28
N GLU A 116 -25.59 2.04 -7.75
CA GLU A 116 -26.52 2.82 -6.93
C GLU A 116 -25.84 3.54 -5.75
N GLY A 117 -24.65 4.09 -5.98
CA GLY A 117 -23.88 4.81 -4.95
C GLY A 117 -23.20 3.89 -3.95
N ARG A 118 -23.27 2.57 -4.13
CA ARG A 118 -22.58 1.59 -3.29
C ARG A 118 -21.43 0.94 -4.04
N ASN A 119 -20.29 0.92 -3.39
CA ASN A 119 -19.09 0.25 -3.83
C ASN A 119 -19.27 -1.26 -3.68
N GLN A 120 -19.22 -1.98 -4.79
CA GLN A 120 -19.45 -3.42 -4.89
C GLN A 120 -18.24 -4.12 -5.49
N ARG A 121 -18.07 -5.38 -5.06
CA ARG A 121 -17.04 -6.28 -5.56
C ARG A 121 -17.54 -7.70 -5.60
N TRP A 122 -17.02 -8.49 -6.51
CA TRP A 122 -17.30 -9.92 -6.51
C TRP A 122 -16.57 -10.62 -5.35
N THR A 123 -17.27 -11.52 -4.66
CA THR A 123 -16.73 -12.32 -3.57
C THR A 123 -17.09 -13.80 -3.76
N PRO A 124 -16.18 -14.74 -3.52
CA PRO A 124 -16.52 -16.15 -3.47
C PRO A 124 -17.48 -16.42 -2.30
N ARG A 125 -18.28 -17.48 -2.40
CA ARG A 125 -19.25 -17.87 -1.36
C ARG A 125 -18.58 -18.14 -0.01
N ASN A 126 -17.35 -18.65 -0.03
CA ASN A 126 -16.54 -18.84 1.16
C ASN A 126 -15.38 -17.84 1.17
N ILE A 127 -15.30 -16.98 2.18
CA ILE A 127 -14.19 -16.03 2.37
C ILE A 127 -13.33 -16.36 3.59
N ALA A 128 -13.66 -17.43 4.32
CA ALA A 128 -12.97 -17.79 5.55
C ALA A 128 -11.52 -18.23 5.31
N ASN A 129 -10.59 -17.69 6.09
CA ASN A 129 -9.14 -17.91 5.94
C ASN A 129 -8.67 -17.66 4.50
N ARG A 130 -9.04 -16.52 3.92
CA ARG A 130 -8.64 -16.11 2.57
C ARG A 130 -8.06 -14.71 2.56
N PHE A 131 -7.46 -14.37 1.43
CA PHE A 131 -6.94 -13.05 1.15
C PHE A 131 -7.68 -12.43 -0.03
N GLU A 132 -8.04 -11.16 0.09
CA GLU A 132 -8.47 -10.33 -1.03
C GLU A 132 -7.35 -9.35 -1.36
N TYR A 133 -6.67 -9.60 -2.48
CA TYR A 133 -5.58 -8.76 -2.97
C TYR A 133 -6.10 -7.62 -3.82
N GLU A 134 -5.54 -6.44 -3.62
CA GLU A 134 -5.82 -5.24 -4.40
C GLU A 134 -4.70 -5.02 -5.43
N ILE A 135 -5.09 -4.89 -6.70
CA ILE A 135 -4.19 -4.91 -7.84
C ILE A 135 -4.44 -3.68 -8.72
N PHE A 136 -3.35 -3.07 -9.18
CA PHE A 136 -3.32 -1.94 -10.11
C PHE A 136 -2.29 -2.20 -11.20
N ALA A 137 -2.76 -2.67 -12.34
CA ALA A 137 -1.91 -3.18 -13.42
C ALA A 137 -2.48 -2.71 -14.75
N TYR A 138 -1.66 -2.42 -15.76
CA TYR A 138 -2.09 -2.08 -17.13
C TYR A 138 -2.42 -3.34 -17.96
N GLY A 139 -3.17 -3.20 -19.05
CA GLY A 139 -3.48 -4.32 -19.95
C GLY A 139 -4.54 -5.26 -19.38
N GLY A 140 -4.38 -6.57 -19.61
CA GLY A 140 -5.36 -7.59 -19.24
C GLY A 140 -6.49 -7.74 -20.25
N ILE A 141 -7.03 -8.96 -20.36
CA ILE A 141 -8.13 -9.32 -21.27
C ILE A 141 -9.45 -9.12 -20.55
N ASP A 142 -10.39 -8.40 -21.17
CA ASP A 142 -11.76 -8.28 -20.69
C ASP A 142 -12.57 -9.49 -21.14
N ILE A 143 -12.88 -10.36 -20.18
CA ILE A 143 -13.55 -11.64 -20.46
C ILE A 143 -14.98 -11.42 -20.97
N ASN A 144 -15.71 -10.48 -20.40
CA ASN A 144 -17.10 -10.24 -20.82
C ASN A 144 -17.17 -9.64 -22.24
N LEU A 145 -16.18 -8.82 -22.62
CA LEU A 145 -16.08 -8.32 -23.99
C LEU A 145 -15.65 -9.42 -24.98
N SER A 146 -14.74 -10.31 -24.57
CA SER A 146 -14.23 -11.39 -25.42
C SER A 146 -15.24 -12.54 -25.60
N LEU A 147 -15.88 -12.99 -24.51
CA LEU A 147 -16.76 -14.17 -24.46
C LEU A 147 -18.25 -13.83 -24.36
N GLY A 148 -18.62 -12.55 -24.33
CA GLY A 148 -19.99 -12.12 -24.09
C GLY A 148 -20.41 -12.29 -22.62
N HIS A 149 -21.70 -12.13 -22.32
CA HIS A 149 -22.20 -12.11 -20.94
C HIS A 149 -22.96 -13.38 -20.52
N ASP A 150 -23.10 -14.35 -21.42
CA ASP A 150 -23.92 -15.57 -21.20
C ASP A 150 -23.19 -16.66 -20.39
N HIS A 151 -21.88 -16.50 -20.13
CA HIS A 151 -21.12 -17.47 -19.33
C HIS A 151 -21.41 -17.33 -17.82
N GLN A 152 -21.32 -18.44 -17.10
CA GLN A 152 -21.73 -18.57 -15.69
C GLN A 152 -21.04 -17.60 -14.70
N TYR A 153 -19.90 -17.03 -15.09
CA TYR A 153 -19.08 -16.14 -14.26
C TYR A 153 -19.06 -14.69 -14.76
N SER A 154 -20.00 -14.29 -15.63
CA SER A 154 -20.03 -12.91 -16.18
C SER A 154 -20.22 -11.83 -15.11
N ASN A 155 -20.78 -12.21 -13.95
CA ASN A 155 -20.91 -11.33 -12.78
C ASN A 155 -19.57 -11.00 -12.12
N GLN A 156 -18.50 -11.77 -12.34
CA GLN A 156 -17.15 -11.45 -11.86
C GLN A 156 -16.57 -10.22 -12.56
N ARG A 157 -17.03 -9.94 -13.79
CA ARG A 157 -16.47 -8.92 -14.68
C ARG A 157 -14.95 -9.07 -14.78
N GLU A 158 -14.54 -10.28 -15.14
CA GLU A 158 -13.17 -10.74 -15.01
C GLU A 158 -12.22 -9.97 -15.95
N ILE A 159 -11.07 -9.59 -15.41
CA ILE A 159 -9.89 -9.17 -16.18
C ILE A 159 -8.81 -10.22 -16.00
N ALA A 160 -8.46 -10.92 -17.08
CA ALA A 160 -7.50 -12.01 -17.08
C ALA A 160 -6.12 -11.54 -17.57
N PHE A 161 -5.07 -11.87 -16.82
CA PHE A 161 -3.69 -11.48 -17.13
C PHE A 161 -2.87 -12.69 -17.63
N PRO A 162 -2.58 -12.78 -18.94
CA PRO A 162 -1.68 -13.80 -19.47
C PRO A 162 -0.24 -13.59 -18.97
N GLY A 163 0.39 -14.66 -18.48
CA GLY A 163 1.74 -14.63 -17.92
C GLY A 163 1.81 -14.17 -16.46
N GLY A 164 0.66 -13.93 -15.83
CA GLY A 164 0.55 -13.58 -14.42
C GLY A 164 0.66 -12.09 -14.11
N ILE A 165 0.86 -11.79 -12.82
CA ILE A 165 0.91 -10.42 -12.29
C ILE A 165 2.10 -10.31 -11.34
N ARG A 166 3.07 -9.44 -11.67
CA ARG A 166 4.25 -9.20 -10.81
C ARG A 166 3.88 -8.50 -9.49
N PRO A 167 4.65 -8.71 -8.41
CA PRO A 167 4.27 -8.25 -7.09
C PRO A 167 4.15 -6.73 -6.97
N GLU A 168 4.89 -5.95 -7.76
CA GLU A 168 4.85 -4.49 -7.70
C GLU A 168 3.52 -3.87 -8.16
N PHE A 169 2.64 -4.64 -8.79
CA PHE A 169 1.28 -4.21 -9.15
C PHE A 169 0.25 -4.51 -8.05
N ILE A 170 0.67 -5.16 -6.97
CA ILE A 170 -0.21 -5.59 -5.87
C ILE A 170 0.01 -4.62 -4.71
N ARG A 171 -1.01 -3.81 -4.37
CA ARG A 171 -0.87 -2.73 -3.38
C ARG A 171 -1.14 -3.22 -1.96
N THR A 172 -2.24 -3.93 -1.77
CA THR A 172 -2.65 -4.42 -0.45
C THR A 172 -3.25 -5.83 -0.50
N ALA A 173 -3.41 -6.45 0.67
CA ALA A 173 -4.21 -7.64 0.85
C ALA A 173 -5.04 -7.55 2.13
N ARG A 174 -6.33 -7.84 2.06
CA ARG A 174 -7.17 -8.03 3.24
C ARG A 174 -7.11 -9.48 3.69
N GLU A 175 -6.80 -9.70 4.95
CA GLU A 175 -6.79 -11.04 5.56
C GLU A 175 -8.09 -11.28 6.32
N TYR A 176 -8.75 -12.38 5.97
CA TYR A 176 -10.00 -12.81 6.60
C TYR A 176 -9.75 -14.00 7.53
N ASP A 177 -10.33 -13.98 8.72
CA ASP A 177 -10.27 -15.09 9.66
C ASP A 177 -11.23 -16.25 9.30
N GLY A 178 -11.31 -17.25 10.17
CA GLY A 178 -12.19 -18.41 9.98
C GLY A 178 -13.69 -18.10 9.97
N ASP A 179 -14.10 -16.93 10.46
CA ASP A 179 -15.49 -16.46 10.43
C ASP A 179 -15.74 -15.51 9.24
N GLY A 180 -14.73 -15.25 8.40
CA GLY A 180 -14.83 -14.28 7.31
C GLY A 180 -14.79 -12.83 7.77
N ARG A 181 -14.24 -12.54 8.95
CA ARG A 181 -14.01 -11.16 9.42
C ARG A 181 -12.62 -10.71 8.99
N ILE A 182 -12.51 -9.45 8.58
CA ILE A 182 -11.21 -8.87 8.25
C ILE A 182 -10.45 -8.62 9.56
N ILE A 183 -9.27 -9.22 9.69
CA ILE A 183 -8.44 -9.13 10.90
C ILE A 183 -7.15 -8.34 10.69
N ARG A 184 -6.75 -8.14 9.43
CA ARG A 184 -5.50 -7.45 9.09
C ARG A 184 -5.53 -6.95 7.66
N ILE A 185 -4.83 -5.84 7.42
CA ILE A 185 -4.52 -5.36 6.08
C ILE A 185 -3.02 -5.43 5.91
N TRP A 186 -2.57 -6.10 4.86
CA TRP A 186 -1.17 -6.14 4.46
C TRP A 186 -0.93 -5.06 3.42
N ALA A 187 0.03 -4.19 3.66
CA ALA A 187 0.50 -3.20 2.71
C ALA A 187 1.80 -3.70 2.08
N ASN A 188 1.83 -3.82 0.75
CA ASN A 188 3.04 -4.22 0.03
C ASN A 188 4.00 -3.03 -0.08
N GLY A 189 5.14 -3.10 0.61
CA GLY A 189 6.20 -2.09 0.51
C GLY A 189 6.97 -2.11 -0.82
N GLY A 190 6.73 -3.11 -1.67
CA GLY A 190 7.24 -3.21 -3.03
C GLY A 190 6.27 -2.73 -4.11
N PHE A 191 5.11 -2.17 -3.74
CA PHE A 191 4.15 -1.64 -4.72
C PHE A 191 4.76 -0.43 -5.45
N ASP A 192 4.86 -0.54 -6.78
CA ASP A 192 5.46 0.47 -7.64
C ASP A 192 4.61 0.68 -8.89
N PRO A 193 3.77 1.73 -8.92
CA PRO A 193 2.91 1.99 -10.07
C PRO A 193 3.68 2.42 -11.33
N SER A 194 4.95 2.82 -11.20
CA SER A 194 5.81 3.16 -12.35
C SER A 194 6.20 1.95 -13.19
N ALA A 195 6.06 0.74 -12.64
CA ALA A 195 6.31 -0.51 -13.36
C ALA A 195 5.31 -0.77 -14.51
N ASN A 196 4.20 -0.02 -14.58
CA ASN A 196 3.27 -0.07 -15.70
C ASN A 196 3.90 0.44 -17.01
N GLY A 197 5.07 1.10 -16.94
CA GLY A 197 5.81 1.56 -18.09
C GLY A 197 5.44 2.98 -18.52
N ALA A 198 6.28 3.55 -19.40
CA ALA A 198 6.09 4.90 -19.91
C ALA A 198 4.76 5.01 -20.68
N GLY A 199 3.95 6.02 -20.36
CA GLY A 199 2.63 6.24 -20.97
C GLY A 199 1.48 5.49 -20.30
N HIS A 200 1.75 4.51 -19.45
CA HIS A 200 0.71 3.74 -18.73
C HIS A 200 0.80 3.89 -17.20
N SER A 201 1.87 4.50 -16.69
CA SER A 201 2.06 4.76 -15.27
C SER A 201 1.15 5.90 -14.79
N PRO A 202 0.15 5.64 -13.94
CA PRO A 202 -0.74 6.67 -13.43
C PRO A 202 -0.07 7.49 -12.33
N ASP A 203 -0.52 8.73 -12.16
CA ASP A 203 -0.16 9.58 -11.01
C ASP A 203 -0.74 8.99 -9.72
N LEU A 204 -0.02 9.07 -8.60
CA LEU A 204 -0.48 8.52 -7.31
C LEU A 204 -1.84 9.08 -6.87
N ARG A 205 -2.20 10.30 -7.26
CA ARG A 205 -3.49 10.93 -6.98
C ARG A 205 -4.66 10.32 -7.76
N GLN A 206 -4.37 9.59 -8.84
CA GLN A 206 -5.39 8.91 -9.63
C GLN A 206 -5.83 7.60 -8.98
N PHE A 207 -5.03 7.05 -8.06
CA PHE A 207 -5.41 5.85 -7.34
C PHE A 207 -6.56 6.15 -6.37
N PRO A 208 -7.48 5.20 -6.18
CA PRO A 208 -8.41 5.26 -5.07
C PRO A 208 -7.67 5.03 -3.75
N ASP A 209 -8.16 5.63 -2.67
CA ASP A 209 -7.63 5.40 -1.33
C ASP A 209 -7.70 3.93 -0.95
N PRO A 210 -6.72 3.38 -0.22
CA PRO A 210 -6.80 2.03 0.32
C PRO A 210 -8.07 1.84 1.15
N VAL A 211 -8.55 0.60 1.23
CA VAL A 211 -9.76 0.29 1.98
C VAL A 211 -9.39 -0.72 3.04
N CYS A 212 -9.42 -0.26 4.28
CA CYS A 212 -8.78 -0.94 5.38
C CYS A 212 -9.63 -0.98 6.65
N GLY A 213 -10.58 -0.05 6.87
CA GLY A 213 -11.29 0.05 8.15
C GLY A 213 -10.47 0.73 9.25
N SER A 214 -11.11 1.59 10.04
CA SER A 214 -10.56 2.45 11.08
C SER A 214 -9.97 1.72 12.30
N ARG A 215 -10.19 0.41 12.42
CA ARG A 215 -9.74 -0.42 13.57
C ARG A 215 -9.03 -1.70 13.15
N ILE A 216 -8.77 -1.90 11.87
CA ILE A 216 -8.12 -3.10 11.39
C ILE A 216 -6.61 -2.81 11.32
N PRO A 217 -5.76 -3.63 11.97
CA PRO A 217 -4.33 -3.38 11.99
C PRO A 217 -3.73 -3.49 10.58
N VAL A 218 -2.89 -2.51 10.23
CA VAL A 218 -2.12 -2.53 8.99
C VAL A 218 -0.70 -3.02 9.24
N VAL A 219 -0.28 -4.04 8.48
CA VAL A 219 1.06 -4.61 8.49
C VAL A 219 1.76 -4.22 7.20
N TYR A 220 2.85 -3.45 7.33
CA TYR A 220 3.71 -3.10 6.20
C TYR A 220 4.68 -4.24 5.93
N TRP A 221 4.48 -4.92 4.81
CA TRP A 221 5.33 -6.00 4.35
C TRP A 221 6.57 -5.42 3.66
N THR A 222 7.76 -5.81 4.11
CA THR A 222 9.04 -5.34 3.58
C THR A 222 9.95 -6.51 3.16
N GLY A 223 9.37 -7.68 2.91
CA GLY A 223 10.07 -8.93 2.65
C GLY A 223 9.63 -10.04 3.61
N PRO A 224 9.93 -11.30 3.28
CA PRO A 224 9.59 -12.44 4.13
C PRO A 224 10.38 -12.36 5.45
N ASN A 225 9.70 -12.05 6.55
CA ASN A 225 10.28 -12.09 7.88
C ASN A 225 10.19 -13.52 8.44
N SER A 226 11.33 -14.08 8.86
CA SER A 226 11.38 -15.38 9.57
C SER A 226 10.78 -15.35 10.99
N ASN A 227 10.24 -14.20 11.43
CA ASN A 227 9.66 -13.99 12.74
C ASN A 227 8.16 -13.72 12.65
N ARG A 228 7.38 -14.77 12.91
CA ARG A 228 6.05 -14.76 13.55
C ARG A 228 5.19 -13.53 13.24
N HIS A 229 4.66 -13.44 12.04
CA HIS A 229 3.24 -13.09 12.01
C HIS A 229 2.53 -14.33 12.55
N ASP A 230 1.68 -14.20 13.57
CA ASP A 230 0.88 -15.33 14.04
C ASP A 230 0.00 -15.78 12.86
N GLU A 231 0.55 -16.71 12.08
CA GLU A 231 -0.04 -17.22 10.87
C GLU A 231 -1.35 -17.89 11.29
N LEU A 232 -2.45 -17.54 10.64
CA LEU A 232 -3.52 -18.49 10.44
C LEU A 232 -2.95 -19.62 9.56
N ARG A 233 -2.09 -20.47 10.15
CA ARG A 233 -1.77 -21.80 9.63
C ARG A 233 -3.00 -22.67 9.81
N ARG A 234 -4.00 -22.39 9.01
CA ARG A 234 -4.71 -23.47 8.36
C ARG A 234 -4.64 -23.14 6.90
N ASP A 235 -3.74 -23.83 6.19
CA ASP A 235 -3.93 -24.13 4.78
C ASP A 235 -5.42 -24.42 4.61
N THR A 236 -6.16 -23.45 4.10
CA THR A 236 -7.55 -23.65 3.74
C THR A 236 -7.46 -24.62 2.58
N MET A 237 -7.63 -25.90 2.88
CA MET A 237 -7.64 -27.02 1.94
C MET A 237 -8.83 -26.94 0.96
N SER A 238 -9.24 -25.73 0.55
CA SER A 238 -10.08 -25.62 -0.65
C SER A 238 -9.19 -25.98 -1.81
N ALA A 239 -9.45 -27.14 -2.42
CA ALA A 239 -8.78 -27.58 -3.64
C ALA A 239 -9.13 -26.70 -4.85
N VAL A 240 -10.08 -25.76 -4.70
CA VAL A 240 -10.58 -24.89 -5.77
C VAL A 240 -10.01 -23.48 -5.61
N GLU A 241 -9.49 -22.93 -6.70
CA GLU A 241 -9.03 -21.55 -6.79
C GLU A 241 -10.19 -20.59 -6.43
N PRO A 242 -10.05 -19.69 -5.45
CA PRO A 242 -11.16 -18.86 -4.96
C PRO A 242 -11.86 -18.03 -6.05
N MET A 243 -11.13 -17.60 -7.08
CA MET A 243 -11.68 -16.87 -8.23
C MET A 243 -12.63 -17.70 -9.11
N ARG A 244 -12.74 -19.00 -8.86
CA ARG A 244 -13.45 -19.97 -9.73
C ARG A 244 -14.51 -20.76 -9.00
N GLU A 245 -14.75 -20.42 -7.73
CA GLU A 245 -15.88 -20.91 -6.97
C GLU A 245 -17.15 -20.10 -7.27
N ASP A 246 -18.30 -20.65 -6.92
CA ASP A 246 -19.55 -19.88 -6.86
C ASP A 246 -19.35 -18.63 -5.99
N GLY A 247 -19.84 -17.49 -6.48
CA GLY A 247 -19.74 -16.23 -5.78
C GLY A 247 -20.74 -15.21 -6.31
N GLY A 248 -20.73 -14.05 -5.69
CA GLY A 248 -21.68 -13.00 -6.00
C GLY A 248 -21.16 -11.63 -5.65
N LEU A 249 -21.94 -10.64 -6.04
CA LEU A 249 -21.64 -9.24 -5.82
C LEU A 249 -22.00 -8.87 -4.38
N GLN A 250 -21.05 -8.27 -3.66
CA GLN A 250 -21.22 -7.81 -2.28
C GLN A 250 -20.83 -6.34 -2.16
N THR A 251 -21.52 -5.62 -1.27
CA THR A 251 -21.16 -4.25 -0.90
C THR A 251 -19.91 -4.27 -0.01
N ASP A 252 -19.09 -3.23 -0.11
CA ASP A 252 -17.90 -3.05 0.72
C ASP A 252 -18.07 -1.87 1.67
N ASP A 253 -18.52 -2.17 2.88
CA ASP A 253 -18.86 -1.14 3.85
C ASP A 253 -17.63 -0.43 4.44
N LEU A 254 -16.42 -0.96 4.21
CA LEU A 254 -15.17 -0.38 4.73
C LEU A 254 -14.74 0.93 4.05
N PHE A 255 -15.33 1.29 2.91
CA PHE A 255 -14.97 2.50 2.17
C PHE A 255 -15.23 3.81 2.93
N ASN A 256 -16.06 3.79 3.97
CA ASN A 256 -16.43 4.97 4.74
C ASN A 256 -15.52 5.21 5.95
N GLU A 257 -14.50 4.38 6.16
CA GLU A 257 -13.63 4.43 7.33
C GLU A 257 -12.24 4.97 6.99
N GLN A 258 -11.61 5.68 7.95
CA GLN A 258 -10.30 6.29 7.71
C GLN A 258 -9.18 5.24 7.75
N CYS A 259 -8.33 5.25 6.72
CA CYS A 259 -7.15 4.41 6.65
C CYS A 259 -5.88 5.12 7.10
N PRO A 260 -4.89 4.39 7.68
CA PRO A 260 -3.54 4.92 7.73
C PRO A 260 -3.07 5.19 6.31
N ALA A 261 -2.22 6.20 6.16
CA ALA A 261 -1.61 6.49 4.89
C ALA A 261 -0.69 5.33 4.53
N ILE A 262 -1.09 4.47 3.59
CA ILE A 262 -0.23 3.41 3.07
C ILE A 262 0.91 4.06 2.29
N LEU A 263 1.96 4.40 3.04
CA LEU A 263 3.15 5.05 2.55
C LEU A 263 4.11 4.01 2.01
N GLN A 264 4.58 4.23 0.79
CA GLN A 264 5.69 3.47 0.25
C GLN A 264 7.00 3.91 0.94
N PRO A 265 7.92 3.00 1.29
CA PRO A 265 9.21 3.38 1.92
C PRO A 265 10.04 4.37 1.07
N SER A 266 9.78 4.41 -0.24
CA SER A 266 10.37 5.33 -1.22
C SER A 266 9.67 6.69 -1.31
N GLU A 267 8.63 6.96 -0.51
CA GLU A 267 7.89 8.21 -0.60
C GLU A 267 8.75 9.41 -0.18
N ASP A 268 8.88 10.36 -1.10
CA ASP A 268 9.60 11.61 -0.88
C ASP A 268 8.74 12.61 -0.12
N ILE A 269 9.38 13.30 0.81
CA ILE A 269 8.83 14.32 1.70
C ILE A 269 9.58 15.63 1.44
N ASP A 270 8.83 16.70 1.18
CA ASP A 270 9.38 18.05 0.94
C ASP A 270 9.06 19.04 2.06
N SER A 271 8.21 18.66 3.03
CA SER A 271 7.93 19.45 4.23
C SER A 271 7.81 18.56 5.46
N VAL A 272 8.36 19.04 6.58
CA VAL A 272 8.22 18.45 7.91
C VAL A 272 7.98 19.59 8.91
N ARG A 273 6.88 19.52 9.65
CA ARG A 273 6.54 20.43 10.75
C ARG A 273 6.44 19.65 12.05
N LEU A 274 7.02 20.20 13.12
CA LEU A 274 6.98 19.64 14.47
C LEU A 274 6.24 20.59 15.40
N ASP A 275 5.16 20.11 15.98
CA ASP A 275 4.43 20.77 17.05
C ASP A 275 4.83 20.13 18.37
N VAL A 276 5.26 20.94 19.34
CA VAL A 276 5.71 20.48 20.66
C VAL A 276 5.14 21.36 21.76
N GLN A 277 4.78 20.74 22.89
CA GLN A 277 4.27 21.44 24.07
C GLN A 277 4.86 20.87 25.36
N LEU A 278 5.27 21.76 26.28
CA LEU A 278 5.55 21.44 27.67
C LEU A 278 4.24 21.36 28.48
N SER A 279 4.23 20.50 29.50
CA SER A 279 3.10 20.44 30.43
C SER A 279 2.99 21.75 31.22
N ASP A 280 1.78 22.10 31.67
CA ASP A 280 1.52 23.28 32.49
C ASP A 280 1.55 22.96 34.01
N ASP A 281 1.97 21.75 34.38
CA ASP A 281 2.14 21.39 35.79
C ASP A 281 3.20 22.28 36.46
N LEU A 282 3.08 22.44 37.78
CA LEU A 282 4.08 23.15 38.57
C LEU A 282 5.49 22.58 38.31
N SER A 283 6.44 23.48 38.06
CA SER A 283 7.85 23.17 37.77
C SER A 283 8.10 22.39 36.47
N SER A 284 7.17 22.36 35.51
CA SER A 284 7.37 21.63 34.24
C SER A 284 8.34 22.27 33.25
N GLY A 285 8.73 23.53 33.49
CA GLY A 285 9.76 24.21 32.70
C GLY A 285 11.17 23.87 33.17
N THR A 286 12.17 24.36 32.44
CA THR A 286 13.58 24.25 32.84
C THR A 286 14.34 25.52 32.44
N ASP A 287 15.47 25.78 33.09
CA ASP A 287 16.44 26.81 32.71
C ASP A 287 17.35 26.34 31.56
N ASP A 288 17.22 25.08 31.13
CA ASP A 288 18.00 24.47 30.05
C ASP A 288 17.42 24.66 28.65
N ASP A 289 18.29 24.49 27.65
CA ASP A 289 17.87 24.39 26.26
C ASP A 289 17.40 22.96 25.96
N ILE A 290 16.25 22.85 25.30
CA ILE A 290 15.69 21.56 24.84
C ILE A 290 15.88 21.47 23.33
N LEU A 291 16.52 20.41 22.87
CA LEU A 291 16.77 20.15 21.45
C LEU A 291 16.17 18.82 21.01
N ALA A 292 15.99 18.66 19.71
CA ALA A 292 15.52 17.42 19.10
C ALA A 292 16.39 16.98 17.93
N LYS A 293 16.42 15.67 17.71
CA LYS A 293 16.89 15.04 16.49
C LYS A 293 15.76 14.22 15.88
N ILE A 294 15.45 14.44 14.61
CA ILE A 294 14.45 13.67 13.88
C ILE A 294 15.14 12.72 12.91
N GLY A 295 15.01 11.42 13.20
CA GLY A 295 15.43 10.32 12.35
C GLY A 295 16.90 10.39 11.91
N THR A 296 17.15 10.42 10.61
CA THR A 296 18.50 10.44 10.02
C THR A 296 19.11 11.83 9.90
N GLY A 297 18.43 12.89 10.36
CA GLY A 297 18.93 14.27 10.32
C GLY A 297 20.32 14.39 10.97
N GLU A 298 21.19 15.20 10.40
CA GLU A 298 22.58 15.34 10.83
C GLU A 298 22.74 16.41 11.93
N LYS A 299 21.80 17.38 11.99
CA LYS A 299 21.82 18.47 12.96
C LYS A 299 20.68 18.38 13.97
N LEU A 300 20.88 19.05 15.12
CA LEU A 300 19.87 19.20 16.16
C LEU A 300 19.00 20.43 15.88
N ILE A 301 17.72 20.30 16.18
CA ILE A 301 16.72 21.35 16.11
C ILE A 301 16.53 21.90 17.52
N THR A 302 16.74 23.20 17.73
CA THR A 302 16.41 23.82 19.02
C THR A 302 14.89 23.91 19.15
N LEU A 303 14.32 23.19 20.12
CA LEU A 303 12.90 23.28 20.44
C LEU A 303 12.67 24.51 21.32
N PHE A 304 13.36 24.59 22.44
CA PHE A 304 13.18 25.64 23.44
C PHE A 304 14.51 26.15 23.96
N LYS A 305 14.51 27.39 24.45
CA LYS A 305 15.62 27.96 25.20
C LYS A 305 15.10 28.39 26.57
N ALA A 306 15.52 27.69 27.63
CA ALA A 306 15.02 27.89 28.99
C ALA A 306 13.48 28.04 29.07
N PRO A 307 12.70 27.05 28.60
CA PRO A 307 11.26 27.20 28.48
C PRO A 307 10.55 27.29 29.82
N SER A 308 9.51 28.12 29.84
CA SER A 308 8.53 28.09 30.92
C SER A 308 7.56 26.90 30.75
N ARG A 309 6.93 26.47 31.85
CA ARG A 309 5.83 25.50 31.79
C ARG A 309 4.73 25.97 30.84
N GLY A 310 4.04 25.03 30.20
CA GLY A 310 2.96 25.29 29.25
C GLY A 310 3.41 25.86 27.89
N GLU A 311 4.68 26.21 27.73
CA GLU A 311 5.20 26.75 26.47
C GLU A 311 5.02 25.73 25.33
N SER A 312 4.67 26.24 24.16
CA SER A 312 4.47 25.45 22.95
C SER A 312 5.12 26.12 21.75
N LYS A 313 5.58 25.32 20.79
CA LYS A 313 6.10 25.82 19.53
C LYS A 313 5.62 24.99 18.35
N ASN A 314 5.49 25.72 17.25
CA ASN A 314 5.36 25.19 15.91
C ASN A 314 6.69 25.40 15.18
N ILE A 315 7.31 24.33 14.72
CA ILE A 315 8.64 24.39 14.11
C ILE A 315 8.58 23.78 12.71
N GLU A 316 8.73 24.63 11.70
CA GLU A 316 9.02 24.19 10.34
C GLU A 316 10.47 23.74 10.23
N VAL A 317 10.68 22.47 9.88
CA VAL A 317 12.01 21.87 9.83
C VAL A 317 12.67 22.21 8.49
N ASN A 318 13.77 22.96 8.54
CA ASN A 318 14.57 23.23 7.35
C ASN A 318 15.31 21.97 6.88
N LEU A 319 14.75 21.27 5.88
CA LEU A 319 15.30 20.00 5.40
C LEU A 319 16.73 20.13 4.86
N GLN A 320 17.04 21.23 4.17
CA GLN A 320 18.39 21.45 3.63
C GLN A 320 19.41 21.63 4.74
N GLU A 321 19.04 22.32 5.82
CA GLU A 321 19.93 22.53 6.96
C GLU A 321 20.12 21.26 7.79
N ILE A 322 19.03 20.52 8.05
CA ILE A 322 19.02 19.38 8.97
C ILE A 322 19.50 18.09 8.29
N TYR A 323 19.13 17.86 7.02
CA TYR A 323 19.41 16.62 6.29
C TYR A 323 20.37 16.80 5.12
N GLY A 324 20.75 18.04 4.77
CA GLY A 324 21.57 18.33 3.60
C GLY A 324 20.83 18.16 2.26
N LYS A 325 19.50 18.01 2.28
CA LYS A 325 18.68 17.71 1.10
C LYS A 325 17.42 18.59 1.08
N SER A 326 16.95 18.93 -0.11
CA SER A 326 15.65 19.60 -0.30
C SER A 326 14.45 18.67 -0.15
N ARG A 327 14.67 17.34 -0.22
CA ARG A 327 13.68 16.28 -0.03
C ARG A 327 14.31 15.12 0.73
N ILE A 328 13.52 14.48 1.58
CA ILE A 328 13.92 13.28 2.33
C ILE A 328 12.93 12.16 2.06
N ARG A 329 13.26 10.92 2.40
CA ARG A 329 12.30 9.81 2.31
C ARG A 329 11.54 9.66 3.63
N ILE A 330 10.35 9.08 3.60
CA ILE A 330 9.62 8.73 4.84
C ILE A 330 10.47 7.87 5.79
N THR A 331 11.35 7.03 5.25
CA THR A 331 12.29 6.20 6.01
C THR A 331 13.40 6.99 6.72
N ASP A 332 13.64 8.25 6.33
CA ASP A 332 14.51 9.17 7.05
C ASP A 332 13.85 9.67 8.36
N LEU A 333 12.52 9.54 8.52
CA LEU A 333 11.74 9.96 9.68
C LEU A 333 11.41 8.80 10.64
N LYS A 334 12.43 8.02 11.04
CA LYS A 334 12.25 6.78 11.83
C LYS A 334 12.18 6.94 13.35
N SER A 335 12.57 8.09 13.88
CA SER A 335 12.67 8.32 15.33
C SER A 335 12.64 9.80 15.70
N LEU A 336 12.28 10.11 16.93
CA LEU A 336 12.46 11.42 17.54
C LEU A 336 13.27 11.24 18.82
N THR A 337 14.36 11.97 18.97
CA THR A 337 15.19 11.96 20.18
C THR A 337 15.25 13.36 20.76
N ILE A 338 14.99 13.48 22.06
CA ILE A 338 15.04 14.73 22.80
C ILE A 338 16.34 14.79 23.59
N PHE A 339 16.98 15.94 23.49
CA PHE A 339 18.20 16.27 24.19
C PHE A 339 17.95 17.44 25.12
N GLN A 340 18.65 17.40 26.23
CA GLN A 340 18.79 18.52 27.13
C GLN A 340 20.21 19.04 27.04
N ALA A 341 20.35 20.36 26.88
CA ALA A 341 21.60 21.07 26.89
C ALA A 341 21.69 21.94 28.17
N PRO A 342 22.39 21.43 29.20
CA PRO A 342 22.64 22.13 30.45
C PRO A 342 23.21 23.53 30.26
N VAL A 343 22.53 24.53 30.82
CA VAL A 343 23.03 25.89 30.93
C VAL A 343 23.41 26.16 32.39
N PRO A 344 24.51 26.84 32.72
CA PRO A 344 24.82 27.12 34.12
C PRO A 344 23.76 28.01 34.78
N HIS A 345 23.06 27.49 35.79
CA HIS A 345 22.09 28.26 36.59
C HIS A 345 22.16 27.92 38.11
N PRO A 346 21.60 28.74 39.01
CA PRO A 346 21.85 28.65 40.46
C PRO A 346 21.06 27.58 41.22
N ILE A 347 20.06 26.93 40.61
CA ILE A 347 19.07 26.07 41.31
C ILE A 347 19.09 24.65 40.70
N ALA A 348 19.30 23.62 41.53
CA ALA A 348 19.68 22.27 41.10
C ALA A 348 18.55 21.34 40.58
N SER A 349 17.42 21.87 40.10
CA SER A 349 16.30 21.07 39.58
C SER A 349 16.11 21.35 38.10
N ASP A 350 16.58 20.42 37.28
CA ASP A 350 16.72 20.57 35.82
C ASP A 350 15.90 19.49 35.06
N ASP A 351 14.83 19.00 35.71
CA ASP A 351 13.86 18.14 35.05
C ASP A 351 12.74 19.02 34.46
N PHE A 352 12.23 18.66 33.29
CA PHE A 352 11.11 19.31 32.63
C PHE A 352 10.06 18.26 32.24
N LYS A 353 8.80 18.70 32.07
CA LYS A 353 7.72 17.80 31.67
C LYS A 353 7.24 18.12 30.27
N ILE A 354 7.38 17.17 29.36
CA ILE A 354 6.80 17.27 28.02
C ILE A 354 5.35 16.79 28.05
N LYS A 355 4.45 17.61 27.49
CA LYS A 355 3.05 17.24 27.24
C LYS A 355 2.95 16.30 26.05
N GLY A 356 3.58 16.67 24.93
CA GLY A 356 3.62 15.83 23.74
C GLY A 356 4.21 16.49 22.50
N PHE A 357 4.23 15.71 21.42
CA PHE A 357 4.70 16.06 20.09
C PHE A 357 3.72 15.61 19.02
N THR A 358 3.57 16.39 17.96
CA THR A 358 2.86 15.99 16.74
C THR A 358 3.72 16.37 15.54
N LEU A 359 3.96 15.43 14.62
CA LEU A 359 4.65 15.71 13.37
C LEU A 359 3.65 15.80 12.23
N TYR A 360 3.92 16.69 11.29
CA TYR A 360 3.19 16.82 10.05
C TYR A 360 4.17 16.75 8.88
N ILE A 361 3.76 16.13 7.78
CA ILE A 361 4.57 16.03 6.57
C ILE A 361 3.73 16.32 5.34
N HIS A 362 4.39 16.74 4.27
CA HIS A 362 3.83 16.75 2.93
C HIS A 362 4.62 15.79 2.03
N THR A 363 3.89 14.91 1.35
CA THR A 363 4.44 13.93 0.42
C THR A 363 4.46 14.49 -0.99
N VAL A 364 5.55 14.28 -1.73
CA VAL A 364 5.73 14.87 -3.07
C VAL A 364 4.89 14.17 -4.11
N ARG A 365 4.94 12.83 -4.16
CA ARG A 365 4.34 12.06 -5.26
C ARG A 365 2.84 11.93 -5.09
N SER A 366 2.39 11.59 -3.88
CA SER A 366 0.95 11.49 -3.61
C SER A 366 0.30 12.84 -3.29
N GLY A 367 1.08 13.89 -2.99
CA GLY A 367 0.56 15.23 -2.67
C GLY A 367 -0.25 15.27 -1.36
N ARG A 368 -0.10 14.24 -0.52
CA ARG A 368 -0.83 14.10 0.74
C ARG A 368 -0.16 14.87 1.85
N SER A 369 -0.97 15.51 2.68
CA SER A 369 -0.56 16.07 3.97
C SER A 369 -0.88 15.05 5.05
N LEU A 370 0.13 14.60 5.78
CA LEU A 370 -0.01 13.54 6.78
C LEU A 370 0.39 14.04 8.16
N VAL A 371 -0.19 13.41 9.19
CA VAL A 371 0.10 13.70 10.59
C VAL A 371 0.46 12.41 11.33
N ASN A 372 1.44 12.52 12.24
CA ASN A 372 1.80 11.50 13.20
C ASN A 372 1.64 12.06 14.61
N SER A 373 0.62 11.55 15.32
CA SER A 373 0.24 11.99 16.67
C SER A 373 0.58 10.95 17.76
N GLN A 374 1.46 9.98 17.46
CA GLN A 374 1.83 8.86 18.35
C GLN A 374 2.28 9.33 19.74
N TYR A 375 2.89 10.52 19.81
CA TYR A 375 3.43 11.11 21.03
C TYR A 375 2.73 12.41 21.44
N SER A 376 1.53 12.68 20.93
CA SER A 376 0.79 13.92 21.21
C SER A 376 0.36 14.06 22.68
N SER A 377 0.28 12.93 23.40
CA SER A 377 -0.07 12.86 24.84
C SER A 377 0.99 12.07 25.62
N LEU A 378 2.27 12.45 25.48
CA LEU A 378 3.40 11.77 26.12
C LEU A 378 3.42 11.94 27.65
N GLU A 379 3.05 13.13 28.16
CA GLU A 379 2.92 13.46 29.58
C GLU A 379 4.06 12.96 30.48
N LYS A 380 5.32 13.27 30.13
CA LYS A 380 6.49 12.65 30.74
C LYS A 380 7.51 13.65 31.27
N TRP A 381 7.92 13.45 32.53
CA TRP A 381 9.09 14.09 33.12
C TRP A 381 10.37 13.53 32.51
N LEU A 382 11.21 14.42 31.99
CA LEU A 382 12.50 14.17 31.37
C LEU A 382 13.54 15.06 32.02
N GLY A 383 14.80 14.66 31.96
CA GLY A 383 15.87 15.46 32.54
C GLY A 383 17.17 14.68 32.66
N THR A 384 18.25 15.39 32.95
CA THR A 384 19.56 14.84 33.29
C THR A 384 20.21 15.70 34.37
N LYS A 385 21.17 15.10 35.10
CA LYS A 385 22.04 15.84 36.03
C LYS A 385 23.44 16.07 35.48
N LYS A 386 23.70 15.59 34.27
CA LYS A 386 24.98 15.76 33.60
C LYS A 386 25.08 17.20 33.13
N SER A 387 26.29 17.75 33.09
CA SER A 387 26.56 19.11 32.57
C SER A 387 26.83 19.15 31.06
N GLU A 388 26.63 18.02 30.38
CA GLU A 388 26.87 17.84 28.94
C GLU A 388 25.56 17.58 28.21
N LEU A 389 25.50 17.93 26.92
CA LEU A 389 24.36 17.62 26.06
C LEU A 389 24.02 16.13 26.16
N THR A 390 22.83 15.83 26.66
CA THR A 390 22.44 14.45 26.98
C THR A 390 21.12 14.10 26.30
N PRO A 391 21.00 12.94 25.62
CA PRO A 391 19.71 12.42 25.18
C PRO A 391 18.91 11.97 26.41
N VAL A 392 17.74 12.56 26.63
CA VAL A 392 16.87 12.29 27.79
C VAL A 392 15.65 11.46 27.42
N TRP A 393 15.33 11.38 26.13
CA TRP A 393 14.25 10.53 25.63
C TRP A 393 14.46 10.18 24.16
N SER A 394 13.99 9.00 23.75
CA SER A 394 13.89 8.63 22.34
C SER A 394 12.64 7.79 22.11
N GLY A 395 11.94 8.07 21.01
CA GLY A 395 10.78 7.34 20.54
C GLY A 395 10.93 6.94 19.09
N LYS A 396 10.49 5.73 18.74
CA LYS A 396 10.36 5.29 17.34
C LYS A 396 9.17 6.01 16.70
N LEU A 397 9.36 6.60 15.53
CA LEU A 397 8.25 7.08 14.70
C LEU A 397 7.83 5.92 13.81
N ASP A 398 6.71 5.28 14.14
CA ASP A 398 6.24 4.14 13.35
C ASP A 398 5.57 4.62 12.06
N ILE A 399 5.95 4.04 10.92
CA ILE A 399 5.36 4.40 9.62
C ILE A 399 3.84 4.15 9.58
N ARG A 400 3.35 3.26 10.45
CA ARG A 400 1.92 2.94 10.62
C ARG A 400 1.10 4.08 11.23
N GLU A 401 1.73 5.01 11.92
CA GLU A 401 1.04 6.07 12.68
C GLU A 401 0.85 7.36 11.86
N TRP A 402 1.21 7.35 10.57
CA TRP A 402 0.93 8.45 9.65
C TRP A 402 -0.47 8.29 9.07
N VAL A 403 -1.31 9.30 9.26
CA VAL A 403 -2.70 9.36 8.75
C VAL A 403 -2.91 10.66 7.98
N ASP A 404 -3.90 10.71 7.07
CA ASP A 404 -4.24 11.96 6.40
C ASP A 404 -4.63 13.04 7.41
N ASN A 405 -3.99 14.20 7.27
CA ASN A 405 -4.34 15.40 8.01
C ASN A 405 -5.56 16.04 7.35
N ARG A 406 -6.73 15.89 7.99
CA ARG A 406 -8.02 16.38 7.47
C ARG A 406 -8.33 17.84 7.82
N ASP A 407 -7.43 18.49 8.55
CA ASP A 407 -7.56 19.91 8.95
C ASP A 407 -6.88 20.88 7.97
N VAL A 408 -6.45 20.40 6.79
CA VAL A 408 -5.75 21.17 5.73
C VAL A 408 -6.54 21.16 4.43
#